data_AF-A0A2S4YBC3-F1
#
_entry.id   AF-A0A2S4YBC3-F1
#
_cell.length_a   1.000
_cell.length_b   1.000
_cell.length_c   1.000
_cell.angle_alpha   90.00
_cell.angle_beta   90.00
_cell.angle_gamma   90.00
#
_symmetry.space_group_name_H-M   'P 1'
#
loop_
_entity.id
_entity.type
_entity.pdbx_description
1 polymer ?
#
loop_
_entity_poly.entity_id
_entity_poly.type
_entity_poly.pdbx_seq_one_letter_code
_entity_poly.pdbx_strand_id
1 'polypeptide(L)'
;MPSAHRVRLRSLAAAALLASPLPAPAHALPDSARQVLFTASEHPGYVCFRIPALVRTRAGTLLAFAEGRVHDCGDAGDIDIVVRRSTDGGRTWGPLTVVTDGAGDTHGNPVPVVDRATGRVLLAQTHNTGRGDGRACSAPCDRTPHLQYSDDDGRTWSAPRDLGGAIRPPHWNSWYATGPGHGIRLTRGRHAGRLVLGVNAETWQDGRVTANHAALIVSDDHGAHWRVGATDTWPVAADRTYRQKPSELTVTERPDGSLLVSGREQDGTDLGHRTQTVSRDGGDSFAAPFHALPDLYAPQVQGSVLRLGDRLLLSCPGDPDRRRTMMLRSSYDGGRTWESADRGTVVTRDPSGYSDLAEIAPGTLGLLYEGGTADAREEIRFARLPLDRLAPRRDPDPVTPDRAAGGRPAAVLGGARETDGVLGGALAFDGTDDAVRLPYRARLALGTGDFTVSLHFRYTAAGGEQPMVWMGGVGDGQPQVWLRGEPGAGRLRALMRVREGATSVRTATVATADAYNDGRWHHAVLRRGAGRLTLAVDGRAVTAADVPGSVSRTSPFGVHIGQRVDGRAFLTGAIDDVRVWNRALADPRTPWSAQDAVLWLPLDRVGR
;
A
#
# COMPACT_ATOMS: atom_id res chain seq x y z
N MET A 1 -56.13 -50.68 44.99
CA MET A 1 -54.86 -51.08 44.34
C MET A 1 -55.13 -51.16 42.84
N PRO A 2 -54.28 -50.72 41.90
CA PRO A 2 -52.89 -50.24 42.02
C PRO A 2 -52.58 -48.92 41.24
N SER A 3 -51.31 -48.50 41.34
CA SER A 3 -50.49 -47.81 40.33
C SER A 3 -50.75 -46.34 39.97
N ALA A 4 -50.01 -45.44 40.63
CA ALA A 4 -49.76 -44.08 40.17
C ALA A 4 -48.49 -44.04 39.28
N HIS A 5 -48.67 -43.87 37.96
CA HIS A 5 -47.55 -43.58 37.04
C HIS A 5 -47.35 -42.06 36.91
N ARG A 6 -46.20 -41.59 37.40
CA ARG A 6 -45.70 -40.22 37.19
C ARG A 6 -45.26 -40.04 35.73
N VAL A 7 -45.95 -39.19 34.98
CA VAL A 7 -45.49 -38.68 33.68
C VAL A 7 -44.46 -37.58 33.94
N ARG A 8 -43.21 -37.79 33.52
CA ARG A 8 -42.17 -36.75 33.47
C ARG A 8 -42.39 -35.92 32.20
N LEU A 9 -42.85 -34.67 32.33
CA LEU A 9 -42.70 -33.68 31.27
C LEU A 9 -41.21 -33.40 31.06
N ARG A 10 -40.70 -33.68 29.85
CA ARG A 10 -39.39 -33.19 29.41
C ARG A 10 -39.59 -31.80 28.81
N SER A 11 -39.10 -30.78 29.51
CA SER A 11 -38.99 -29.42 29.03
C SER A 11 -37.98 -29.37 27.86
N LEU A 12 -38.46 -29.10 26.65
CA LEU A 12 -37.60 -28.74 25.51
C LEU A 12 -37.11 -27.31 25.72
N ALA A 13 -35.87 -27.16 26.20
CA ALA A 13 -35.18 -25.89 26.18
C ALA A 13 -34.78 -25.56 24.73
N ALA A 14 -35.51 -24.64 24.09
CA ALA A 14 -35.11 -24.07 22.82
C ALA A 14 -33.87 -23.19 23.06
N ALA A 15 -32.69 -23.70 22.70
CA ALA A 15 -31.48 -22.90 22.66
C ALA A 15 -31.62 -21.89 21.50
N ALA A 16 -31.92 -20.64 21.84
CA ALA A 16 -31.84 -19.54 20.89
C ALA A 16 -30.37 -19.34 20.51
N LEU A 17 -29.96 -19.88 19.36
CA LEU A 17 -28.72 -19.53 18.70
C LEU A 17 -28.79 -18.04 18.33
N LEU A 18 -28.16 -17.20 19.16
CA LEU A 18 -27.83 -15.83 18.80
C LEU A 18 -26.87 -15.91 17.60
N ALA A 19 -27.42 -15.79 16.39
CA ALA A 19 -26.62 -15.59 15.19
C ALA A 19 -25.88 -14.25 15.35
N SER A 20 -24.58 -14.30 15.58
CA SER A 20 -23.73 -13.12 15.49
C SER A 20 -23.92 -12.51 14.09
N PRO A 21 -24.21 -11.20 13.96
CA PRO A 21 -24.34 -10.58 12.66
C PRO A 21 -23.03 -10.74 11.90
N LEU A 22 -23.11 -11.22 10.66
CA LEU A 22 -21.98 -11.25 9.73
C LEU A 22 -21.41 -9.83 9.62
N PRO A 23 -20.09 -9.64 9.62
CA PRO A 23 -19.50 -8.32 9.42
C PRO A 23 -19.89 -7.83 8.02
N ALA A 24 -20.61 -6.72 7.95
CA ALA A 24 -20.89 -6.06 6.69
C ALA A 24 -19.57 -5.69 5.99
N PRO A 25 -19.50 -5.74 4.65
CA PRO A 25 -18.34 -5.26 3.92
C PRO A 25 -18.05 -3.81 4.32
N ALA A 26 -16.76 -3.44 4.35
CA ALA A 26 -16.35 -2.08 4.70
C ALA A 26 -17.02 -1.07 3.75
N HIS A 27 -18.08 -0.43 4.23
CA HIS A 27 -18.78 0.62 3.50
C HIS A 27 -17.88 1.85 3.50
N ALA A 28 -17.74 2.49 2.33
CA ALA A 28 -17.01 3.75 2.24
C ALA A 28 -17.70 4.80 3.10
N LEU A 29 -16.92 5.72 3.68
CA LEU A 29 -17.46 6.81 4.48
C LEU A 29 -18.42 7.67 3.63
N PRO A 30 -19.55 8.18 4.18
CA PRO A 30 -20.50 9.00 3.42
C PRO A 30 -19.85 10.21 2.74
N ASP A 31 -20.32 10.58 1.53
CA ASP A 31 -19.78 11.74 0.77
C ASP A 31 -19.91 13.05 1.56
N SER A 32 -20.94 13.19 2.39
CA SER A 32 -21.21 14.40 3.19
C SER A 32 -20.14 14.74 4.24
N ALA A 33 -19.19 13.83 4.50
CA ALA A 33 -18.07 14.07 5.39
C ALA A 33 -16.82 14.63 4.68
N ARG A 34 -16.90 14.85 3.36
CA ARG A 34 -15.78 15.21 2.48
C ARG A 34 -16.05 16.56 1.81
N GLN A 35 -15.01 17.37 1.70
CA GLN A 35 -15.02 18.68 1.05
C GLN A 35 -13.82 18.79 0.12
N VAL A 36 -14.03 19.34 -1.08
CA VAL A 36 -12.94 19.72 -1.99
C VAL A 36 -12.28 20.97 -1.42
N LEU A 37 -10.96 20.92 -1.22
CA LEU A 37 -10.21 22.01 -0.60
C LEU A 37 -9.30 22.74 -1.58
N PHE A 38 -8.77 22.02 -2.57
CA PHE A 38 -8.00 22.61 -3.66
C PHE A 38 -8.45 22.01 -4.99
N THR A 39 -8.88 22.86 -5.91
CA THR A 39 -9.28 22.49 -7.28
C THR A 39 -9.00 23.65 -8.22
N ALA A 40 -8.58 23.33 -9.44
CA ALA A 40 -8.27 24.31 -10.48
C ALA A 40 -9.49 25.20 -10.81
N SER A 41 -10.70 24.65 -10.74
CA SER A 41 -11.93 25.39 -11.06
C SER A 41 -12.21 26.55 -10.10
N GLU A 42 -11.70 26.48 -8.88
CA GLU A 42 -11.86 27.54 -7.87
C GLU A 42 -10.66 28.52 -7.84
N HIS A 43 -9.57 28.19 -8.53
CA HIS A 43 -8.31 28.92 -8.50
C HIS A 43 -7.67 28.98 -9.90
N PRO A 44 -8.12 29.90 -10.77
CA PRO A 44 -7.74 29.92 -12.19
C PRO A 44 -6.25 30.20 -12.47
N GLY A 45 -5.46 30.57 -11.44
CA GLY A 45 -4.00 30.69 -11.54
C GLY A 45 -3.25 29.35 -11.54
N TYR A 46 -3.93 28.25 -11.21
CA TYR A 46 -3.32 26.92 -11.15
C TYR A 46 -4.14 25.91 -11.96
N VAL A 47 -3.45 25.08 -12.73
CA VAL A 47 -4.07 23.96 -13.46
C VAL A 47 -4.20 22.72 -12.57
N CYS A 48 -3.39 22.62 -11.51
CA CYS A 48 -3.36 21.42 -10.67
C CYS A 48 -2.94 21.74 -9.23
N PHE A 49 -3.46 20.97 -8.27
CA PHE A 49 -2.98 20.99 -6.89
C PHE A 49 -2.57 19.60 -6.44
N ARG A 50 -1.39 19.48 -5.84
CA ARG A 50 -0.80 18.19 -5.46
C ARG A 50 -0.06 18.25 -4.12
N ILE A 51 0.37 17.09 -3.65
CA ILE A 51 1.27 16.95 -2.49
C ILE A 51 0.70 17.60 -1.20
N PRO A 52 -0.47 17.12 -0.72
CA PRO A 52 -1.11 17.62 0.48
C PRO A 52 -0.27 17.41 1.75
N ALA A 53 -0.25 18.42 2.61
CA ALA A 53 0.25 18.31 3.99
C ALA A 53 -0.71 19.00 4.98
N LEU A 54 -0.92 18.40 6.14
CA LEU A 54 -1.91 18.86 7.11
C LEU A 54 -1.34 18.87 8.52
N VAL A 55 -1.40 20.04 9.18
CA VAL A 55 -1.05 20.15 10.60
C VAL A 55 -2.10 20.91 11.39
N ARG A 56 -2.19 20.58 12.67
CA ARG A 56 -2.93 21.35 13.67
C ARG A 56 -1.95 22.15 14.54
N THR A 57 -2.07 23.47 14.51
CA THR A 57 -1.22 24.38 15.30
C THR A 57 -1.49 24.25 16.79
N ARG A 58 -0.68 24.95 17.60
CA ARG A 58 -0.91 25.05 19.05
C ARG A 58 -2.26 25.71 19.39
N ALA A 59 -2.69 26.70 18.61
CA ALA A 59 -3.98 27.38 18.79
C ALA A 59 -5.19 26.54 18.35
N GLY A 60 -4.94 25.40 17.71
CA GLY A 60 -5.99 24.51 17.19
C GLY A 60 -6.42 24.82 15.76
N THR A 61 -5.83 25.83 15.13
CA THR A 61 -5.97 26.13 13.71
C THR A 61 -5.44 24.96 12.87
N LEU A 62 -6.14 24.61 11.79
CA LEU A 62 -5.66 23.69 10.79
C LEU A 62 -5.02 24.47 9.64
N LEU A 63 -3.84 24.02 9.22
CA LEU A 63 -3.15 24.51 8.04
C LEU A 63 -3.04 23.34 7.06
N ALA A 64 -3.65 23.50 5.88
CA ALA A 64 -3.57 22.57 4.77
C ALA A 64 -2.70 23.19 3.69
N PHE A 65 -1.57 22.55 3.40
CA PHE A 65 -0.63 22.96 2.36
C PHE A 65 -0.80 22.09 1.12
N ALA A 66 -0.44 22.65 -0.03
CA ALA A 66 -0.34 21.95 -1.30
C ALA A 66 0.71 22.62 -2.19
N GLU A 67 1.17 21.88 -3.19
CA GLU A 67 1.77 22.45 -4.38
C GLU A 67 0.66 23.00 -5.28
N GLY A 68 0.74 24.28 -5.65
CA GLY A 68 -0.06 24.90 -6.70
C GLY A 68 0.73 24.90 -8.00
N ARG A 69 0.33 24.09 -8.98
CA ARG A 69 1.07 23.91 -10.25
C ARG A 69 0.43 24.75 -11.35
N VAL A 70 1.20 25.68 -11.92
CA VAL A 70 0.67 26.76 -12.76
C VAL A 70 0.29 26.27 -14.16
N HIS A 71 1.13 25.43 -14.78
CA HIS A 71 0.95 25.07 -16.20
C HIS A 71 0.34 23.67 -16.44
N ASP A 72 0.68 22.70 -15.60
CA ASP A 72 0.20 21.31 -15.73
C ASP A 72 0.31 20.53 -14.41
N CYS A 73 -0.08 19.25 -14.41
CA CYS A 73 0.00 18.35 -13.25
C CYS A 73 1.35 17.61 -13.11
N GLY A 74 2.38 18.00 -13.86
CA GLY A 74 3.74 17.44 -13.88
C GLY A 74 4.62 17.96 -12.75
N ASP A 75 5.74 17.29 -12.48
CA ASP A 75 6.55 17.51 -11.27
C ASP A 75 7.61 18.62 -11.40
N ALA A 76 7.51 19.45 -12.44
CA ALA A 76 8.52 20.46 -12.79
C ALA A 76 7.89 21.71 -13.42
N GLY A 77 8.69 22.77 -13.50
CA GLY A 77 8.24 24.09 -13.96
C GLY A 77 7.78 24.94 -12.79
N ASP A 78 6.87 25.87 -13.08
CA ASP A 78 6.37 26.86 -12.13
C ASP A 78 5.40 26.21 -11.11
N ILE A 79 5.91 26.00 -9.90
CA ILE A 79 5.18 25.35 -8.80
C ILE A 79 5.34 26.17 -7.52
N ASP A 80 4.20 26.62 -7.01
CA ASP A 80 4.08 27.37 -5.76
C ASP A 80 3.82 26.44 -4.58
N ILE A 81 4.15 26.91 -3.37
CA ILE A 81 3.60 26.34 -2.14
C ILE A 81 2.46 27.23 -1.65
N VAL A 82 1.27 26.65 -1.51
CA VAL A 82 0.04 27.34 -1.10
C VAL A 82 -0.48 26.77 0.21
N VAL A 83 -1.26 27.57 0.94
CA VAL A 83 -1.91 27.17 2.19
C VAL A 83 -3.36 27.65 2.26
N ARG A 84 -4.23 26.83 2.84
CA ARG A 84 -5.55 27.22 3.35
C ARG A 84 -5.61 27.00 4.86
N ARG A 85 -6.36 27.86 5.54
CA ARG A 85 -6.44 27.91 7.01
C ARG A 85 -7.87 27.73 7.50
N SER A 86 -8.04 26.93 8.56
CA SER A 86 -9.34 26.73 9.23
C SER A 86 -9.22 26.91 10.74
N THR A 87 -10.10 27.69 11.34
CA THR A 87 -10.13 27.95 12.79
C THR A 87 -11.29 27.26 13.52
N ASP A 88 -12.08 26.45 12.82
CA ASP A 88 -13.28 25.80 13.35
C ASP A 88 -13.21 24.25 13.25
N GLY A 89 -11.99 23.72 13.23
CA GLY A 89 -11.73 22.29 13.15
C GLY A 89 -12.01 21.71 11.75
N GLY A 90 -11.79 22.50 10.70
CA GLY A 90 -11.89 22.09 9.31
C GLY A 90 -13.29 22.09 8.73
N ARG A 91 -14.25 22.78 9.36
CA ARG A 91 -15.63 22.90 8.85
C ARG A 91 -15.75 23.98 7.79
N THR A 92 -15.02 25.09 7.96
CA THR A 92 -14.85 26.13 6.96
C THR A 92 -13.38 26.45 6.78
N TRP A 93 -13.03 26.91 5.59
CA TRP A 93 -11.65 27.20 5.20
C TRP A 93 -11.56 28.57 4.57
N GLY A 94 -10.61 29.37 5.04
CA GLY A 94 -10.29 30.67 4.48
C GLY A 94 -9.79 30.59 3.03
N PRO A 95 -9.54 31.77 2.41
CA PRO A 95 -9.00 31.83 1.05
C PRO A 95 -7.62 31.18 0.97
N LEU A 96 -7.26 30.76 -0.24
CA LEU A 96 -5.91 30.30 -0.56
C LEU A 96 -4.92 31.46 -0.41
N THR A 97 -3.77 31.18 0.19
CA THR A 97 -2.63 32.11 0.32
C THR A 97 -1.37 31.44 -0.22
N VAL A 98 -0.56 32.19 -0.97
CA VAL A 98 0.74 31.71 -1.44
C VAL A 98 1.76 31.89 -0.31
N VAL A 99 2.43 30.80 0.06
CA VAL A 99 3.52 30.79 1.05
C VAL A 99 4.86 31.04 0.37
N THR A 100 5.07 30.44 -0.80
CA THR A 100 6.23 30.71 -1.65
C THR A 100 5.82 30.61 -3.10
N ASP A 101 6.09 31.69 -3.84
CA ASP A 101 5.95 31.80 -5.29
C ASP A 101 7.14 31.10 -5.96
N GLY A 102 6.87 30.21 -6.91
CA GLY A 102 7.84 29.49 -7.73
C GLY A 102 8.55 30.40 -8.72
N ALA A 103 7.89 31.45 -9.20
CA ALA A 103 8.41 32.41 -10.18
C ALA A 103 9.06 31.74 -11.41
N GLY A 104 8.48 30.64 -11.89
CA GLY A 104 9.01 29.81 -12.99
C GLY A 104 9.87 28.63 -12.54
N ASP A 105 10.30 28.60 -11.29
CA ASP A 105 11.02 27.50 -10.65
C ASP A 105 10.06 26.56 -9.88
N THR A 106 10.61 25.41 -9.48
CA THR A 106 9.84 24.38 -8.78
C THR A 106 10.06 24.47 -7.27
N HIS A 107 9.05 24.91 -6.54
CA HIS A 107 9.00 24.81 -5.08
C HIS A 107 8.03 23.72 -4.67
N GLY A 108 8.53 22.66 -4.02
CA GLY A 108 7.74 21.46 -3.79
C GLY A 108 8.03 20.72 -2.50
N ASN A 109 7.27 19.64 -2.29
CA ASN A 109 7.38 18.73 -1.15
C ASN A 109 7.26 19.42 0.23
N PRO A 110 6.15 20.12 0.52
CA PRO A 110 5.96 20.78 1.81
C PRO A 110 5.93 19.77 2.97
N VAL A 111 6.64 20.09 4.04
CA VAL A 111 6.66 19.36 5.32
C VAL A 111 6.54 20.33 6.49
N PRO A 112 5.31 20.69 6.88
CA PRO A 112 5.07 21.42 8.11
C PRO A 112 5.45 20.63 9.37
N VAL A 113 6.02 21.33 10.35
CA VAL A 113 6.30 20.83 11.71
C VAL A 113 5.83 21.88 12.71
N VAL A 114 4.97 21.48 13.65
CA VAL A 114 4.46 22.38 14.69
C VAL A 114 5.28 22.23 15.95
N ASP A 115 6.05 23.26 16.32
CA ASP A 115 6.66 23.31 17.64
C ASP A 115 5.64 23.80 18.67
N ARG A 116 5.03 22.86 19.38
CA ARG A 116 4.01 23.16 20.38
C ARG A 116 4.53 23.94 21.60
N ALA A 117 5.85 23.99 21.83
CA ALA A 117 6.42 24.77 22.94
C ALA A 117 6.34 26.27 22.67
N THR A 118 6.76 26.69 21.47
CA THR A 118 6.78 28.11 21.06
C THR A 118 5.49 28.52 20.38
N GLY A 119 4.79 27.59 19.72
CA GLY A 119 3.66 27.88 18.83
C GLY A 119 4.09 28.10 17.37
N ARG A 120 5.38 28.14 17.09
CA ARG A 120 5.94 28.29 15.75
C ARG A 120 5.54 27.13 14.84
N VAL A 121 5.15 27.45 13.61
CA VAL A 121 4.98 26.47 12.53
C VAL A 121 6.18 26.60 11.61
N LEU A 122 6.95 25.54 11.47
CA LEU A 122 8.07 25.43 10.54
C LEU A 122 7.57 24.75 9.27
N LEU A 123 8.03 25.18 8.10
CA LEU A 123 7.72 24.57 6.81
C LEU A 123 9.01 24.27 6.06
N ALA A 124 9.41 23.01 6.04
CA ALA A 124 10.48 22.55 5.18
C ALA A 124 9.93 22.28 3.77
N GLN A 125 10.71 22.58 2.76
CA GLN A 125 10.35 22.41 1.35
C GLN A 125 11.61 22.25 0.50
N THR A 126 11.45 22.01 -0.79
CA THR A 126 12.57 21.87 -1.74
C THR A 126 12.42 22.81 -2.91
N HIS A 127 13.54 23.37 -3.36
CA HIS A 127 13.60 24.28 -4.51
C HIS A 127 14.51 23.68 -5.59
N ASN A 128 14.15 23.82 -6.85
CA ASN A 128 15.03 23.57 -7.99
C ASN A 128 14.63 24.45 -9.17
N THR A 129 15.60 24.77 -10.02
CA THR A 129 15.36 25.55 -11.23
C THR A 129 14.35 24.86 -12.13
N GLY A 130 13.34 25.60 -12.56
CA GLY A 130 12.36 25.19 -13.55
C GLY A 130 12.95 25.26 -14.95
N ARG A 131 12.25 24.66 -15.91
CA ARG A 131 12.68 24.66 -17.31
C ARG A 131 11.54 25.12 -18.20
N GLY A 132 11.85 26.00 -19.15
CA GLY A 132 10.86 26.51 -20.10
C GLY A 132 10.26 25.44 -21.04
N ASP A 133 10.81 24.23 -21.07
CA ASP A 133 10.28 23.09 -21.83
C ASP A 133 9.38 22.15 -20.99
N GLY A 134 9.07 22.53 -19.75
CA GLY A 134 8.20 21.77 -18.84
C GLY A 134 8.80 20.44 -18.36
N ARG A 135 10.07 20.17 -18.66
CA ARG A 135 10.74 18.93 -18.24
C ARG A 135 11.32 19.06 -16.84
N ALA A 136 11.53 17.91 -16.19
CA ALA A 136 12.28 17.83 -14.95
C ALA A 136 13.68 18.46 -15.09
N CYS A 137 14.22 18.90 -13.95
CA CYS A 137 15.60 19.36 -13.82
C CYS A 137 16.58 18.37 -14.48
N SER A 138 17.61 18.91 -15.14
CA SER A 138 18.68 18.11 -15.73
C SER A 138 19.38 17.31 -14.64
N ALA A 139 19.69 16.04 -14.90
CA ALA A 139 20.48 15.23 -13.99
C ALA A 139 21.98 15.58 -14.12
N PRO A 140 22.74 15.74 -13.01
CA PRO A 140 22.27 15.72 -11.62
C PRO A 140 21.39 16.94 -11.30
N CYS A 141 20.25 16.68 -10.64
CA CYS A 141 19.29 17.73 -10.30
C CYS A 141 19.78 18.50 -9.08
N ASP A 142 20.02 19.81 -9.20
CA ASP A 142 20.35 20.66 -8.05
C ASP A 142 19.07 21.06 -7.29
N ARG A 143 18.52 20.11 -6.52
CA ARG A 143 17.35 20.34 -5.66
C ARG A 143 17.81 20.57 -4.23
N THR A 144 17.45 21.72 -3.66
CA THR A 144 17.97 22.22 -2.37
C THR A 144 16.87 22.31 -1.31
N PRO A 145 17.15 21.90 -0.06
CA PRO A 145 16.18 22.06 1.02
C PRO A 145 16.13 23.49 1.56
N HIS A 146 14.91 23.98 1.80
CA HIS A 146 14.64 25.32 2.32
C HIS A 146 13.67 25.26 3.50
N LEU A 147 13.69 26.29 4.33
CA LEU A 147 12.84 26.41 5.51
C LEU A 147 12.22 27.79 5.63
N GLN A 148 10.93 27.84 5.92
CA GLN A 148 10.24 29.03 6.41
C GLN A 148 9.58 28.76 7.75
N TYR A 149 9.16 29.82 8.42
CA TYR A 149 8.34 29.68 9.62
C TYR A 149 7.25 30.73 9.69
N SER A 150 6.23 30.42 10.48
CA SER A 150 5.17 31.33 10.91
C SER A 150 5.12 31.36 12.44
N ASP A 151 5.17 32.55 13.01
CA ASP A 151 5.02 32.81 14.44
C ASP A 151 3.62 33.35 14.81
N ASP A 152 2.74 33.50 13.82
CA ASP A 152 1.43 34.12 13.96
C ASP A 152 0.26 33.19 13.56
N ASP A 153 0.46 31.88 13.80
CA ASP A 153 -0.53 30.83 13.57
C ASP A 153 -0.89 30.62 12.08
N GLY A 154 0.12 30.72 11.21
CA GLY A 154 0.04 30.47 9.77
C GLY A 154 -0.56 31.62 8.97
N ARG A 155 -0.52 32.86 9.48
CA ARG A 155 -1.03 34.04 8.76
C ARG A 155 0.03 34.67 7.87
N THR A 156 1.26 34.77 8.35
CA THR A 156 2.41 35.25 7.60
C THR A 156 3.58 34.28 7.72
N TRP A 157 4.50 34.35 6.75
CA TRP A 157 5.64 33.45 6.62
C TRP A 157 6.92 34.25 6.46
N SER A 158 8.00 33.78 7.09
CA SER A 158 9.35 34.33 6.90
C SER A 158 9.82 34.15 5.45
N ALA A 159 10.84 34.91 5.03
CA ALA A 159 11.58 34.55 3.82
C ALA A 159 12.18 33.13 3.92
N PRO A 160 12.35 32.42 2.80
CA PRO A 160 12.95 31.09 2.79
C PRO A 160 14.44 31.16 3.16
N ARG A 161 14.84 30.27 4.08
CA ARG A 161 16.23 30.06 4.48
C ARG A 161 16.75 28.77 3.84
N ASP A 162 17.83 28.87 3.09
CA ASP A 162 18.56 27.70 2.55
C ASP A 162 19.13 26.86 3.69
N LEU A 163 18.89 25.54 3.64
CA LEU A 163 19.42 24.56 4.59
C LEU A 163 20.49 23.64 3.96
N GLY A 164 20.83 23.81 2.68
CA GLY A 164 21.74 22.94 1.93
C GLY A 164 23.08 22.73 2.64
N GLY A 165 23.68 23.80 3.18
CA GLY A 165 24.93 23.71 3.93
C GLY A 165 24.84 22.89 5.23
N ALA A 166 23.65 22.69 5.79
CA ALA A 166 23.43 21.97 7.04
C ALA A 166 22.93 20.53 6.85
N ILE A 167 22.08 20.28 5.83
CA ILE A 167 21.34 19.02 5.70
C ILE A 167 21.40 18.39 4.30
N ARG A 168 22.31 18.87 3.43
CA ARG A 168 22.63 18.25 2.14
C ARG A 168 24.15 18.00 2.03
N PRO A 169 24.64 16.87 2.58
CA PRO A 169 26.04 16.48 2.46
C PRO A 169 26.52 16.47 0.99
N PRO A 170 27.81 16.72 0.69
CA PRO A 170 28.28 16.87 -0.68
C PRO A 170 28.04 15.69 -1.64
N HIS A 171 27.90 14.47 -1.11
CA HIS A 171 27.61 13.29 -1.92
C HIS A 171 26.11 13.15 -2.28
N TRP A 172 25.22 13.89 -1.61
CA TRP A 172 23.81 14.04 -2.00
C TRP A 172 23.70 15.14 -3.05
N ASN A 173 24.26 14.87 -4.22
CA ASN A 173 24.54 15.83 -5.28
C ASN A 173 23.56 15.73 -6.46
N SER A 174 22.37 15.18 -6.25
CA SER A 174 21.28 15.08 -7.23
C SER A 174 19.93 15.31 -6.54
N TRP A 175 18.89 14.59 -6.95
CA TRP A 175 17.54 14.69 -6.40
C TRP A 175 17.53 14.70 -4.87
N TYR A 176 16.77 15.62 -4.29
CA TYR A 176 16.53 15.76 -2.85
C TYR A 176 15.05 16.05 -2.62
N ALA A 177 14.42 15.37 -1.65
CA ALA A 177 13.02 15.56 -1.29
C ALA A 177 12.82 15.59 0.23
N THR A 178 12.02 16.53 0.72
CA THR A 178 11.54 16.59 2.11
C THR A 178 10.20 15.89 2.25
N GLY A 179 10.04 14.97 3.21
CA GLY A 179 8.77 14.23 3.39
C GLY A 179 8.33 13.64 2.06
N PRO A 180 7.14 13.96 1.50
CA PRO A 180 6.22 15.02 1.95
C PRO A 180 5.16 14.54 2.97
N GLY A 181 4.40 15.48 3.54
CA GLY A 181 3.42 15.24 4.60
C GLY A 181 3.71 16.13 5.80
N HIS A 182 3.83 15.57 7.01
CA HIS A 182 4.22 16.35 8.19
C HIS A 182 5.46 15.76 8.88
N GLY A 183 6.20 16.63 9.57
CA GLY A 183 7.16 16.21 10.58
C GLY A 183 6.55 16.24 11.98
N ILE A 184 7.30 15.78 12.97
CA ILE A 184 6.82 15.63 14.34
C ILE A 184 7.70 16.35 15.34
N ARG A 185 7.11 16.69 16.49
CA ARG A 185 7.84 17.06 17.71
C ARG A 185 7.74 15.91 18.69
N LEU A 186 8.87 15.39 19.14
CA LEU A 186 8.91 14.26 20.08
C LEU A 186 8.27 14.64 21.41
N THR A 187 7.52 13.73 22.01
CA THR A 187 6.80 13.97 23.26
C THR A 187 7.33 13.13 24.41
N ARG A 188 8.17 12.13 24.14
CA ARG A 188 8.65 11.16 25.14
C ARG A 188 10.16 11.02 25.16
N GLY A 189 10.64 10.46 26.27
CA GLY A 189 12.04 10.10 26.46
C GLY A 189 12.98 11.29 26.53
N ARG A 190 14.29 10.98 26.45
CA ARG A 190 15.37 11.98 26.61
C ARG A 190 15.42 13.06 25.51
N HIS A 191 14.74 12.83 24.39
CA HIS A 191 14.69 13.75 23.25
C HIS A 191 13.33 14.46 23.13
N ALA A 192 12.50 14.45 24.18
CA ALA A 192 11.24 15.17 24.18
C ALA A 192 11.48 16.65 23.85
N GLY A 193 10.76 17.17 22.86
CA GLY A 193 10.95 18.52 22.31
C GLY A 193 11.74 18.61 21.01
N ARG A 194 12.53 17.59 20.66
CA ARG A 194 13.21 17.50 19.37
C ARG A 194 12.19 17.51 18.23
N LEU A 195 12.50 18.25 17.18
CA LEU A 195 11.77 18.24 15.91
C LEU A 195 12.41 17.23 14.96
N VAL A 196 11.58 16.50 14.21
CA VAL A 196 12.04 15.44 13.29
C VAL A 196 11.21 15.49 12.01
N LEU A 197 11.88 15.44 10.86
CA LEU A 197 11.25 15.24 9.55
C LEU A 197 12.05 14.24 8.71
N GLY A 198 11.38 13.59 7.76
CA GLY A 198 12.04 12.66 6.84
C GLY A 198 12.52 13.34 5.57
N VAL A 199 13.59 12.82 4.95
CA VAL A 199 14.08 13.23 3.63
C VAL A 199 14.54 12.02 2.83
N ASN A 200 14.60 12.16 1.51
CA ASN A 200 15.39 11.27 0.67
C ASN A 200 16.27 12.05 -0.31
N ALA A 201 17.40 11.47 -0.69
CA ALA A 201 18.36 12.08 -1.60
C ALA A 201 19.04 11.04 -2.50
N GLU A 202 19.69 11.49 -3.57
CA GLU A 202 20.42 10.62 -4.50
C GLU A 202 21.89 11.04 -4.63
N THR A 203 22.77 10.03 -4.78
CA THR A 203 24.15 10.24 -5.27
C THR A 203 24.17 10.05 -6.79
N TRP A 204 24.75 11.00 -7.50
CA TRP A 204 25.05 10.95 -8.93
C TRP A 204 26.56 10.88 -9.17
N GLN A 205 26.98 9.87 -9.92
CA GLN A 205 28.37 9.65 -10.31
C GLN A 205 28.42 8.87 -11.62
N ASP A 206 29.46 9.10 -12.44
CA ASP A 206 29.70 8.39 -13.70
C ASP A 206 28.49 8.41 -14.66
N GLY A 207 27.80 9.55 -14.73
CA GLY A 207 26.67 9.77 -15.63
C GLY A 207 25.37 9.05 -15.23
N ARG A 208 25.24 8.61 -13.97
CA ARG A 208 24.02 7.96 -13.46
C ARG A 208 23.83 8.17 -11.96
N VAL A 209 22.63 7.84 -11.47
CA VAL A 209 22.40 7.64 -10.03
C VAL A 209 23.11 6.35 -9.58
N THR A 210 23.84 6.44 -8.47
CA THR A 210 24.60 5.33 -7.87
C THR A 210 24.10 4.92 -6.50
N ALA A 211 23.37 5.79 -5.79
CA ALA A 211 22.75 5.45 -4.51
C ALA A 211 21.51 6.30 -4.23
N ASN A 212 20.58 5.74 -3.44
CA ASN A 212 19.47 6.45 -2.80
C ASN A 212 19.69 6.46 -1.29
N HIS A 213 19.41 7.60 -0.67
CA HIS A 213 19.54 7.82 0.76
C HIS A 213 18.18 8.15 1.33
N ALA A 214 17.80 7.47 2.40
CA ALA A 214 16.66 7.82 3.24
C ALA A 214 17.20 8.31 4.58
N ALA A 215 16.74 9.46 5.06
CA ALA A 215 17.25 10.03 6.29
C ALA A 215 16.20 10.75 7.13
N LEU A 216 16.50 10.90 8.41
CA LEU A 216 15.82 11.82 9.31
C LEU A 216 16.66 13.08 9.49
N ILE A 217 16.00 14.22 9.51
CA ILE A 217 16.60 15.52 9.83
C ILE A 217 16.01 15.99 11.16
N VAL A 218 16.89 16.43 12.06
CA VAL A 218 16.51 16.75 13.44
C VAL A 218 16.93 18.15 13.86
N SER A 219 16.16 18.75 14.75
CA SER A 219 16.47 20.01 15.42
C SER A 219 16.12 19.93 16.91
N ASP A 220 17.05 20.37 17.75
CA ASP A 220 16.93 20.36 19.22
C ASP A 220 16.67 21.77 19.80
N ASP A 221 16.56 22.79 18.94
CA ASP A 221 16.55 24.21 19.32
C ASP A 221 15.43 25.00 18.61
N HIS A 222 14.23 24.40 18.58
CA HIS A 222 13.02 25.03 18.04
C HIS A 222 13.13 25.41 16.54
N GLY A 223 13.94 24.66 15.78
CA GLY A 223 14.11 24.84 14.33
C GLY A 223 15.18 25.86 13.95
N ALA A 224 15.95 26.38 14.91
CA ALA A 224 17.03 27.34 14.63
C ALA A 224 18.18 26.65 13.87
N HIS A 225 18.63 25.48 14.31
CA HIS A 225 19.63 24.67 13.62
C HIS A 225 19.10 23.26 13.35
N TRP A 226 19.55 22.69 12.22
CA TRP A 226 19.17 21.37 11.77
C TRP A 226 20.41 20.56 11.42
N ARG A 227 20.33 19.24 11.57
CA ARG A 227 21.37 18.31 11.15
C ARG A 227 20.79 17.03 10.59
N VAL A 228 21.58 16.36 9.77
CA VAL A 228 21.30 14.96 9.37
C VAL A 228 21.43 14.08 10.61
N GLY A 229 20.40 13.25 10.84
CA GLY A 229 20.38 12.20 11.86
C GLY A 229 20.54 10.83 11.21
N ALA A 230 19.59 9.94 11.52
CA ALA A 230 19.56 8.59 10.99
C ALA A 230 19.60 8.60 9.46
N THR A 231 20.46 7.77 8.86
CA THR A 231 20.59 7.63 7.41
C THR A 231 20.66 6.15 7.05
N ASP A 232 19.96 5.77 5.98
CA ASP A 232 20.05 4.46 5.33
C ASP A 232 20.36 4.65 3.85
N THR A 233 21.37 3.96 3.34
CA THR A 233 21.90 4.17 1.99
C THR A 233 21.82 2.88 1.18
N TRP A 234 21.15 2.97 0.04
CA TRP A 234 20.89 1.85 -0.85
C TRP A 234 21.60 2.07 -2.19
N PRO A 235 22.66 1.28 -2.50
CA PRO A 235 23.36 1.39 -3.77
C PRO A 235 22.49 0.87 -4.93
N VAL A 236 22.70 1.46 -6.10
CA VAL A 236 22.14 1.00 -7.37
C VAL A 236 23.00 -0.13 -7.91
N ALA A 237 22.40 -1.29 -8.16
CA ALA A 237 23.08 -2.43 -8.76
C ALA A 237 23.54 -2.13 -10.20
N ALA A 238 24.48 -2.92 -10.73
CA ALA A 238 25.02 -2.74 -12.07
C ALA A 238 23.93 -2.80 -13.17
N ASP A 239 22.86 -3.56 -12.95
CA ASP A 239 21.70 -3.65 -13.83
C ASP A 239 20.67 -2.51 -13.64
N ARG A 240 21.06 -1.46 -12.91
CA ARG A 240 20.27 -0.26 -12.60
C ARG A 240 19.05 -0.50 -11.73
N THR A 241 19.04 -1.58 -10.95
CA THR A 241 17.96 -1.83 -9.98
C THR A 241 18.34 -1.49 -8.56
N TYR A 242 17.33 -1.16 -7.76
CA TYR A 242 17.46 -0.95 -6.32
C TYR A 242 17.01 -2.20 -5.59
N ARG A 243 17.75 -2.63 -4.56
CA ARG A 243 17.20 -3.63 -3.65
C ARG A 243 15.95 -3.08 -2.94
N GLN A 244 16.11 -1.90 -2.36
CA GLN A 244 15.05 -1.03 -1.87
C GLN A 244 15.42 0.41 -2.20
N LYS A 245 14.43 1.26 -2.38
CA LYS A 245 14.59 2.71 -2.55
C LYS A 245 13.54 3.43 -1.68
N PRO A 246 13.73 3.45 -0.36
CA PRO A 246 12.85 4.20 0.52
C PRO A 246 12.90 5.68 0.14
N SER A 247 11.74 6.26 -0.11
CA SER A 247 11.54 7.64 -0.51
C SER A 247 10.25 8.17 0.09
N GLU A 248 10.01 9.47 -0.02
CA GLU A 248 8.75 10.08 0.41
C GLU A 248 8.38 9.74 1.86
N LEU A 249 9.33 9.97 2.77
CA LEU A 249 9.31 9.42 4.13
C LEU A 249 8.28 10.12 5.01
N THR A 250 7.60 9.32 5.84
CA THR A 250 6.68 9.79 6.89
C THR A 250 7.09 9.20 8.23
N VAL A 251 6.90 9.96 9.31
CA VAL A 251 7.42 9.63 10.63
C VAL A 251 6.36 9.81 11.71
N THR A 252 6.29 8.87 12.65
CA THR A 252 5.47 9.02 13.85
C THR A 252 6.17 8.47 15.09
N GLU A 253 5.97 9.11 16.24
CA GLU A 253 6.48 8.61 17.51
C GLU A 253 5.57 7.48 18.01
N ARG A 254 6.14 6.30 18.26
CA ARG A 254 5.46 5.11 18.79
C ARG A 254 5.10 5.27 20.27
N PRO A 255 4.20 4.44 20.81
CA PRO A 255 3.84 4.47 22.23
C PRO A 255 5.03 4.31 23.18
N ASP A 256 6.04 3.54 22.77
CA ASP A 256 7.29 3.30 23.52
C ASP A 256 8.32 4.44 23.38
N GLY A 257 8.01 5.52 22.64
CA GLY A 257 8.91 6.66 22.41
C GLY A 257 9.94 6.45 21.29
N SER A 258 10.00 5.27 20.67
CA SER A 258 10.77 5.07 19.43
C SER A 258 10.05 5.71 18.24
N LEU A 259 10.77 5.96 17.14
CA LEU A 259 10.19 6.52 15.93
C LEU A 259 9.94 5.41 14.93
N LEU A 260 8.72 5.32 14.40
CA LEU A 260 8.44 4.54 13.21
C LEU A 260 8.62 5.45 11.99
N VAL A 261 9.39 4.99 11.02
CA VAL A 261 9.57 5.68 9.74
C VAL A 261 9.06 4.79 8.64
N SER A 262 8.16 5.31 7.81
CA SER A 262 7.61 4.59 6.67
C SER A 262 7.85 5.35 5.38
N GLY A 263 8.44 4.67 4.40
CA GLY A 263 8.71 5.21 3.08
C GLY A 263 7.83 4.57 2.02
N ARG A 264 7.61 5.33 0.95
CA ARG A 264 7.28 4.77 -0.37
C ARG A 264 8.45 3.90 -0.82
N GLU A 265 8.14 2.68 -1.23
CA GLU A 265 9.10 1.83 -1.93
C GLU A 265 9.07 2.20 -3.42
N GLN A 266 10.18 2.70 -3.96
CA GLN A 266 10.28 3.23 -5.32
C GLN A 266 11.18 2.34 -6.18
N ASP A 267 10.62 1.58 -7.13
CA ASP A 267 11.43 0.73 -8.03
C ASP A 267 12.33 -0.31 -7.33
N GLY A 268 12.12 -0.59 -6.03
CA GLY A 268 12.84 -1.61 -5.27
C GLY A 268 12.48 -3.03 -5.68
N THR A 269 13.43 -3.95 -5.52
CA THR A 269 13.25 -5.37 -5.86
C THR A 269 12.71 -6.22 -4.71
N ASP A 270 12.80 -5.76 -3.46
CA ASP A 270 12.15 -6.41 -2.31
C ASP A 270 10.62 -6.25 -2.42
N LEU A 271 9.88 -7.31 -2.05
CA LEU A 271 8.44 -7.43 -2.30
C LEU A 271 7.65 -6.81 -1.14
N GLY A 272 6.71 -5.92 -1.42
CA GLY A 272 5.86 -5.29 -0.40
C GLY A 272 5.81 -3.78 -0.48
N HIS A 273 4.62 -3.23 -0.60
CA HIS A 273 4.41 -1.95 -1.28
C HIS A 273 4.57 -0.72 -0.37
N ARG A 274 5.11 -0.92 0.82
CA ARG A 274 5.64 0.10 1.72
C ARG A 274 6.90 -0.48 2.34
N THR A 275 7.84 0.38 2.68
CA THR A 275 9.03 -0.01 3.45
C THR A 275 9.08 0.75 4.77
N GLN A 276 9.61 0.13 5.81
CA GLN A 276 9.67 0.70 7.15
C GLN A 276 11.00 0.45 7.86
N THR A 277 11.33 1.33 8.80
CA THR A 277 12.36 1.12 9.81
C THR A 277 11.98 1.82 11.12
N VAL A 278 12.77 1.61 12.17
CA VAL A 278 12.59 2.20 13.49
C VAL A 278 13.86 2.91 13.93
N SER A 279 13.73 4.10 14.52
CA SER A 279 14.80 4.74 15.29
C SER A 279 14.48 4.66 16.78
N ARG A 280 15.45 4.27 17.61
CA ARG A 280 15.27 4.11 19.08
C ARG A 280 15.92 5.22 19.90
N ASP A 281 16.56 6.18 19.23
CA ASP A 281 17.41 7.21 19.82
C ASP A 281 16.99 8.61 19.38
N GLY A 282 15.68 8.83 19.19
CA GLY A 282 15.15 10.14 18.83
C GLY A 282 15.55 10.63 17.44
N GLY A 283 15.83 9.71 16.51
CA GLY A 283 16.13 10.02 15.12
C GLY A 283 17.62 10.15 14.79
N ASP A 284 18.53 9.76 15.69
CA ASP A 284 19.97 9.84 15.47
C ASP A 284 20.51 8.64 14.67
N SER A 285 19.91 7.46 14.81
CA SER A 285 20.22 6.28 14.00
C SER A 285 18.99 5.42 13.73
N PHE A 286 19.04 4.61 12.65
CA PHE A 286 18.07 3.55 12.41
C PHE A 286 18.54 2.26 13.09
N ALA A 287 17.62 1.58 13.77
CA ALA A 287 17.91 0.31 14.45
C ALA A 287 18.17 -0.85 13.47
N ALA A 288 17.73 -0.71 12.22
CA ALA A 288 18.00 -1.61 11.11
C ALA A 288 17.80 -0.83 9.79
N PRO A 289 18.32 -1.33 8.65
CA PRO A 289 17.92 -0.81 7.35
C PRO A 289 16.41 -0.91 7.13
N PHE A 290 15.90 -0.13 6.19
CA PHE A 290 14.54 -0.27 5.72
C PHE A 290 14.25 -1.70 5.24
N HIS A 291 13.02 -2.16 5.48
CA HIS A 291 12.54 -3.45 5.02
C HIS A 291 11.12 -3.34 4.47
N ALA A 292 10.88 -4.05 3.37
CA ALA A 292 9.57 -4.11 2.74
C ALA A 292 8.54 -4.83 3.63
N LEU A 293 7.30 -4.37 3.55
CA LEU A 293 6.14 -4.98 4.19
C LEU A 293 5.30 -5.71 3.13
N PRO A 294 5.55 -7.01 2.91
CA PRO A 294 4.99 -7.76 1.79
C PRO A 294 3.47 -7.89 1.83
N ASP A 295 2.90 -7.96 3.03
CA ASP A 295 1.45 -8.10 3.23
C ASP A 295 0.73 -6.73 3.30
N LEU A 296 1.44 -5.63 3.03
CA LEU A 296 0.90 -4.27 3.04
C LEU A 296 0.77 -3.70 1.61
N TYR A 297 -0.24 -4.14 0.88
CA TYR A 297 -0.50 -3.68 -0.50
C TYR A 297 -0.79 -2.19 -0.58
N ALA A 298 -0.10 -1.47 -1.47
CA ALA A 298 -0.29 -0.05 -1.76
C ALA A 298 0.27 0.22 -3.17
N PRO A 299 -0.06 1.30 -3.87
CA PRO A 299 0.66 1.66 -5.09
C PRO A 299 1.97 2.40 -4.73
N GLN A 300 2.84 2.66 -5.71
CA GLN A 300 4.02 3.52 -5.50
C GLN A 300 3.59 4.98 -5.28
N VAL A 301 3.36 5.33 -4.02
CA VAL A 301 2.84 6.63 -3.60
C VAL A 301 3.23 6.93 -2.15
N GLN A 302 3.39 8.22 -1.84
CA GLN A 302 3.45 8.70 -0.46
C GLN A 302 2.18 8.32 0.30
N GLY A 303 2.30 8.20 1.62
CA GLY A 303 1.16 8.08 2.52
C GLY A 303 1.59 8.35 3.95
N SER A 304 0.67 8.74 4.83
CA SER A 304 0.95 9.34 6.13
C SER A 304 0.76 8.39 7.29
N VAL A 305 1.63 8.50 8.31
CA VAL A 305 1.53 7.76 9.57
C VAL A 305 1.22 8.68 10.73
N LEU A 306 0.30 8.26 11.61
CA LEU A 306 -0.09 9.04 12.79
C LEU A 306 -0.31 8.10 13.99
N ARG A 307 0.17 8.50 15.17
CA ARG A 307 -0.14 7.83 16.44
C ARG A 307 -1.44 8.36 17.05
N LEU A 308 -2.33 7.46 17.43
CA LEU A 308 -3.53 7.70 18.24
C LEU A 308 -3.50 6.82 19.49
N GLY A 309 -3.08 7.38 20.62
CA GLY A 309 -2.86 6.57 21.84
C GLY A 309 -1.84 5.46 21.58
N ASP A 310 -2.30 4.21 21.69
CA ASP A 310 -1.53 2.98 21.41
C ASP A 310 -1.70 2.44 19.98
N ARG A 311 -2.64 2.98 19.21
CA ARG A 311 -2.89 2.61 17.81
C ARG A 311 -2.05 3.49 16.90
N LEU A 312 -1.43 2.90 15.88
CA LEU A 312 -0.88 3.65 14.75
C LEU A 312 -1.85 3.57 13.57
N LEU A 313 -1.93 4.65 12.81
CA LEU A 313 -2.68 4.72 11.56
C LEU A 313 -1.74 4.97 10.40
N LEU A 314 -2.13 4.43 9.24
CA LEU A 314 -1.53 4.69 7.94
C LEU A 314 -2.65 5.09 6.98
N SER A 315 -2.56 6.29 6.39
CA SER A 315 -3.36 6.67 5.22
C SER A 315 -2.57 6.41 3.94
N CYS A 316 -3.14 5.61 3.05
CA CYS A 316 -2.69 5.54 1.65
C CYS A 316 -3.74 4.81 0.80
N PRO A 317 -3.63 4.87 -0.53
CA PRO A 317 -4.40 4.01 -1.41
C PRO A 317 -4.08 2.51 -1.19
N GLY A 318 -5.11 1.65 -1.22
CA GLY A 318 -5.00 0.22 -0.97
C GLY A 318 -4.82 -0.66 -2.21
N ASP A 319 -5.02 -0.10 -3.42
CA ASP A 319 -4.86 -0.84 -4.67
C ASP A 319 -3.37 -0.92 -5.08
N PRO A 320 -2.82 -2.12 -5.33
CA PRO A 320 -1.39 -2.28 -5.57
C PRO A 320 -0.91 -1.84 -6.98
N ASP A 321 -1.81 -1.67 -7.95
CA ASP A 321 -1.48 -1.25 -9.33
C ASP A 321 -1.82 0.22 -9.59
N ARG A 322 -2.90 0.72 -8.99
CA ARG A 322 -3.43 2.06 -9.26
C ARG A 322 -3.50 2.89 -8.00
N ARG A 323 -3.18 4.18 -8.14
CA ARG A 323 -3.47 5.21 -7.11
C ARG A 323 -4.98 5.40 -6.98
N ARG A 324 -5.62 4.52 -6.21
CA ARG A 324 -7.05 4.54 -5.90
C ARG A 324 -7.36 3.78 -4.61
N THR A 325 -8.58 3.95 -4.12
CA THR A 325 -9.04 3.34 -2.87
C THR A 325 -8.31 3.89 -1.65
N MET A 326 -8.45 5.19 -1.39
CA MET A 326 -7.91 5.82 -0.19
C MET A 326 -8.48 5.13 1.06
N MET A 327 -7.59 4.71 1.96
CA MET A 327 -7.98 3.98 3.17
C MET A 327 -7.11 4.31 4.37
N LEU A 328 -7.65 4.02 5.55
CA LEU A 328 -6.94 4.06 6.83
C LEU A 328 -6.70 2.62 7.32
N ARG A 329 -5.44 2.29 7.57
CA ARG A 329 -5.00 0.98 8.07
C ARG A 329 -4.41 1.13 9.46
N SER A 330 -4.77 0.23 10.37
CA SER A 330 -4.31 0.29 11.75
C SER A 330 -3.17 -0.67 12.00
N SER A 331 -2.28 -0.29 12.91
CA SER A 331 -1.39 -1.20 13.60
C SER A 331 -1.61 -1.11 15.11
N TYR A 332 -1.64 -2.27 15.75
CA TYR A 332 -1.80 -2.42 17.21
C TYR A 332 -0.54 -2.99 17.88
N ASP A 333 0.54 -3.18 17.13
CA ASP A 333 1.81 -3.78 17.58
C ASP A 333 3.02 -2.86 17.29
N GLY A 334 2.75 -1.56 17.18
CA GLY A 334 3.78 -0.54 16.97
C GLY A 334 4.33 -0.47 15.54
N GLY A 335 3.54 -0.91 14.54
CA GLY A 335 3.88 -0.84 13.12
C GLY A 335 4.49 -2.12 12.56
N ARG A 336 4.56 -3.21 13.34
CA ARG A 336 5.12 -4.49 12.85
C ARG A 336 4.17 -5.18 11.88
N THR A 337 2.87 -5.13 12.16
CA THR A 337 1.80 -5.57 11.27
C THR A 337 0.75 -4.49 11.14
N TRP A 338 0.06 -4.52 10.01
CA TRP A 338 -0.96 -3.55 9.63
C TRP A 338 -2.21 -4.29 9.14
N GLU A 339 -3.38 -3.71 9.38
CA GLU A 339 -4.62 -4.19 8.77
C GLU A 339 -4.48 -4.25 7.24
N SER A 340 -4.92 -5.38 6.66
CA SER A 340 -5.00 -5.59 5.22
C SER A 340 -6.08 -4.72 4.57
N ALA A 341 -6.10 -4.69 3.24
CA ALA A 341 -7.06 -3.87 2.47
C ALA A 341 -8.54 -4.22 2.74
N ASP A 342 -8.83 -5.45 3.15
CA ASP A 342 -10.18 -5.93 3.52
C ASP A 342 -10.57 -5.59 4.98
N ARG A 343 -9.59 -5.26 5.84
CA ARG A 343 -9.81 -4.93 7.25
C ARG A 343 -9.77 -3.42 7.51
N GLY A 344 -9.07 -2.67 6.67
CA GLY A 344 -8.93 -1.22 6.78
C GLY A 344 -10.24 -0.45 6.56
N THR A 345 -10.25 0.80 7.00
CA THR A 345 -11.38 1.72 6.77
C THR A 345 -11.27 2.32 5.38
N VAL A 346 -12.20 1.98 4.47
CA VAL A 346 -12.25 2.58 3.13
C VAL A 346 -12.83 4.00 3.23
N VAL A 347 -12.06 5.00 2.78
CA VAL A 347 -12.50 6.41 2.74
C VAL A 347 -13.24 6.68 1.44
N THR A 348 -12.63 6.31 0.31
CA THR A 348 -13.26 6.31 -1.01
C THR A 348 -12.66 5.18 -1.85
N ARG A 349 -13.35 4.75 -2.90
CA ARG A 349 -12.83 3.81 -3.92
C ARG A 349 -12.34 4.52 -5.19
N ASP A 350 -12.50 5.83 -5.25
CA ASP A 350 -12.09 6.68 -6.37
C ASP A 350 -10.56 6.65 -6.57
N PRO A 351 -10.06 7.07 -7.76
CA PRO A 351 -8.70 7.55 -7.91
C PRO A 351 -8.28 8.45 -6.73
N SER A 352 -7.15 8.11 -6.13
CA SER A 352 -6.65 8.78 -4.93
C SER A 352 -5.14 8.59 -4.79
N GLY A 353 -4.42 9.64 -4.43
CA GLY A 353 -2.96 9.68 -4.42
C GLY A 353 -2.37 9.93 -3.04
N TYR A 354 -1.57 11.00 -2.95
CA TYR A 354 -0.88 11.43 -1.74
C TYR A 354 -1.89 11.75 -0.64
N SER A 355 -1.49 11.62 0.63
CA SER A 355 -2.37 11.92 1.76
C SER A 355 -1.60 12.35 3.00
N ASP A 356 -2.28 13.09 3.88
CA ASP A 356 -1.78 13.44 5.19
C ASP A 356 -2.85 13.42 6.29
N LEU A 357 -2.42 13.04 7.49
CA LEU A 357 -3.27 12.84 8.66
C LEU A 357 -2.93 13.82 9.77
N ALA A 358 -3.96 14.34 10.44
CA ALA A 358 -3.80 15.07 11.69
C ALA A 358 -4.93 14.73 12.68
N GLU A 359 -4.63 14.71 13.98
CA GLU A 359 -5.68 14.75 14.99
C GLU A 359 -6.20 16.19 15.12
N ILE A 360 -7.36 16.46 14.52
CA ILE A 360 -7.90 17.82 14.38
C ILE A 360 -8.69 18.28 15.61
N ALA A 361 -9.22 17.33 16.37
CA ALA A 361 -9.86 17.53 17.67
C ALA A 361 -9.82 16.20 18.45
N PRO A 362 -10.00 16.20 19.79
CA PRO A 362 -10.13 14.96 20.54
C PRO A 362 -11.17 14.03 19.90
N GLY A 363 -10.76 12.82 19.56
CA GLY A 363 -11.66 11.83 18.94
C GLY A 363 -12.03 12.11 17.48
N THR A 364 -11.39 13.06 16.80
CA THR A 364 -11.63 13.36 15.38
C THR A 364 -10.32 13.50 14.60
N LEU A 365 -10.21 12.71 13.53
CA LEU A 365 -9.15 12.80 12.53
C LEU A 365 -9.52 13.76 11.41
N GLY A 366 -8.52 14.48 10.91
CA GLY A 366 -8.54 15.10 9.59
C GLY A 366 -7.69 14.27 8.65
N LEU A 367 -8.22 14.01 7.46
CA LEU A 367 -7.50 13.38 6.35
C LEU A 367 -7.55 14.34 5.16
N LEU A 368 -6.38 14.81 4.73
CA LEU A 368 -6.21 15.57 3.50
C LEU A 368 -5.62 14.64 2.43
N TYR A 369 -6.19 14.57 1.23
CA TYR A 369 -5.73 13.62 0.23
C TYR A 369 -6.04 14.07 -1.21
N GLU A 370 -5.16 13.70 -2.14
CA GLU A 370 -5.41 13.76 -3.57
C GLU A 370 -6.54 12.81 -3.96
N GLY A 371 -7.51 13.26 -4.75
CA GLY A 371 -8.60 12.45 -5.26
C GLY A 371 -9.24 13.01 -6.53
N GLY A 372 -10.09 12.23 -7.17
CA GLY A 372 -10.83 12.64 -8.36
C GLY A 372 -11.67 11.50 -8.93
N THR A 373 -12.46 11.75 -9.96
CA THR A 373 -13.31 10.72 -10.59
C THR A 373 -12.54 9.91 -11.62
N ALA A 374 -11.71 10.55 -12.45
CA ALA A 374 -10.93 9.88 -13.49
C ALA A 374 -9.44 9.79 -13.16
N ASP A 375 -8.86 10.83 -12.55
CA ASP A 375 -7.47 10.88 -12.12
C ASP A 375 -7.36 11.31 -10.65
N ALA A 376 -6.37 10.77 -9.93
CA ALA A 376 -6.12 11.13 -8.54
C ALA A 376 -5.70 12.60 -8.35
N ARG A 377 -5.25 13.27 -9.40
CA ARG A 377 -4.67 14.62 -9.37
C ARG A 377 -5.67 15.73 -9.69
N GLU A 378 -6.96 15.40 -9.84
CA GLU A 378 -8.00 16.38 -10.17
C GLU A 378 -8.19 17.41 -9.04
N GLU A 379 -8.15 16.96 -7.80
CA GLU A 379 -8.41 17.80 -6.63
C GLU A 379 -7.75 17.25 -5.35
N ILE A 380 -7.65 18.11 -4.33
CA ILE A 380 -7.31 17.70 -2.97
C ILE A 380 -8.56 17.84 -2.11
N ARG A 381 -8.96 16.73 -1.48
CA ARG A 381 -10.13 16.60 -0.62
C ARG A 381 -9.71 16.57 0.85
N PHE A 382 -10.56 17.12 1.72
CA PHE A 382 -10.44 17.01 3.16
C PHE A 382 -11.64 16.25 3.74
N ALA A 383 -11.36 15.31 4.64
CA ALA A 383 -12.37 14.52 5.33
C ALA A 383 -12.21 14.66 6.86
N ARG A 384 -13.33 14.88 7.55
CA ARG A 384 -13.41 14.87 9.03
C ARG A 384 -13.95 13.52 9.48
N LEU A 385 -13.14 12.75 10.19
CA LEU A 385 -13.41 11.36 10.52
C LEU A 385 -13.43 11.15 12.05
N PRO A 386 -14.62 11.00 12.66
CA PRO A 386 -14.72 10.55 14.04
C PRO A 386 -14.04 9.19 14.24
N LEU A 387 -13.34 8.99 15.36
CA LEU A 387 -12.57 7.75 15.59
C LEU A 387 -13.44 6.50 15.70
N ASP A 388 -14.71 6.64 16.09
CA ASP A 388 -15.69 5.55 16.16
C ASP A 388 -16.14 5.05 14.77
N ARG A 389 -15.83 5.80 13.70
CA ARG A 389 -16.05 5.40 12.31
C ARG A 389 -14.88 4.60 11.73
N LEU A 390 -13.77 4.51 12.44
CA LEU A 390 -12.68 3.63 12.03
C LEU A 390 -13.09 2.18 12.26
N ALA A 391 -12.64 1.30 11.37
CA ALA A 391 -12.76 -0.14 11.55
C ALA A 391 -12.26 -0.52 12.95
N PRO A 392 -13.05 -1.29 13.74
CA PRO A 392 -12.63 -1.74 15.05
C PRO A 392 -11.54 -2.80 14.89
N ARG A 393 -10.74 -2.98 15.94
CA ARG A 393 -9.86 -4.15 16.04
C ARG A 393 -10.73 -5.41 15.99
N ARG A 394 -10.36 -6.36 15.12
CA ARG A 394 -11.02 -7.67 14.98
C ARG A 394 -10.05 -8.79 15.34
N ASP A 395 -10.59 -9.91 15.81
CA ASP A 395 -9.85 -11.16 16.03
C ASP A 395 -9.19 -11.66 14.75
N PRO A 396 -8.13 -12.50 14.82
CA PRO A 396 -7.51 -13.08 13.64
C PRO A 396 -8.54 -13.73 12.70
N ASP A 397 -8.33 -13.57 11.40
CA ASP A 397 -9.22 -14.17 10.40
C ASP A 397 -9.10 -15.71 10.46
N PRO A 398 -10.17 -16.46 10.10
CA PRO A 398 -10.07 -17.90 9.97
C PRO A 398 -8.96 -18.29 8.99
N VAL A 399 -8.32 -19.44 9.19
CA VAL A 399 -7.18 -19.88 8.38
C VAL A 399 -7.32 -21.31 7.88
N THR A 400 -6.76 -21.59 6.72
CA THR A 400 -6.57 -22.95 6.18
C THR A 400 -5.06 -23.29 6.20
N PRO A 401 -4.67 -24.53 6.54
CA PRO A 401 -3.24 -24.88 6.63
C PRO A 401 -2.55 -24.87 5.27
N ASP A 402 -1.35 -24.30 5.22
CA ASP A 402 -0.37 -24.62 4.18
C ASP A 402 0.51 -25.79 4.66
N ARG A 403 0.42 -26.93 3.99
CA ARG A 403 1.16 -28.15 4.30
C ARG A 403 2.55 -28.22 3.65
N ALA A 404 2.93 -27.23 2.84
CA ALA A 404 4.28 -27.15 2.30
C ALA A 404 5.34 -26.98 3.41
N ALA A 405 6.59 -27.32 3.12
CA ALA A 405 7.69 -27.13 4.05
C ALA A 405 7.88 -25.64 4.40
N GLY A 406 7.76 -25.29 5.68
CA GLY A 406 7.74 -23.88 6.12
C GLY A 406 6.41 -23.16 5.82
N GLY A 407 5.34 -23.95 5.62
CA GLY A 407 3.94 -23.56 5.54
C GLY A 407 3.52 -22.60 6.63
N ARG A 408 2.92 -21.46 6.26
CA ARG A 408 2.15 -20.63 7.20
C ARG A 408 0.68 -20.71 6.81
N PRO A 409 -0.26 -20.83 7.77
CA PRO A 409 -1.68 -20.83 7.46
C PRO A 409 -2.08 -19.62 6.62
N ALA A 410 -2.97 -19.85 5.66
CA ALA A 410 -3.50 -18.82 4.76
C ALA A 410 -4.84 -18.33 5.31
N ALA A 411 -5.07 -17.01 5.28
CA ALA A 411 -6.32 -16.41 5.73
C ALA A 411 -7.46 -16.78 4.78
N VAL A 412 -8.62 -17.10 5.35
CA VAL A 412 -9.88 -17.41 4.65
C VAL A 412 -10.84 -16.25 4.93
N LEU A 413 -11.20 -15.54 3.86
CA LEU A 413 -11.95 -14.28 3.88
C LEU A 413 -13.36 -14.46 3.30
N GLY A 414 -14.22 -13.44 3.47
CA GLY A 414 -15.59 -13.39 2.93
C GLY A 414 -16.61 -14.34 3.59
N GLY A 415 -16.12 -15.35 4.31
CA GLY A 415 -16.97 -16.40 4.87
C GLY A 415 -17.03 -17.65 4.01
N ALA A 416 -16.05 -17.84 3.12
CA ALA A 416 -15.85 -19.05 2.34
C ALA A 416 -16.01 -20.31 3.19
N ARG A 417 -16.79 -21.26 2.67
CA ARG A 417 -17.27 -22.41 3.44
C ARG A 417 -16.67 -23.71 2.96
N GLU A 418 -16.47 -24.64 3.88
CA GLU A 418 -16.11 -26.01 3.54
C GLU A 418 -17.21 -26.67 2.70
N THR A 419 -16.81 -27.48 1.72
CA THR A 419 -17.69 -28.27 0.85
C THR A 419 -17.00 -29.58 0.47
N ASP A 420 -17.73 -30.53 -0.13
CA ASP A 420 -17.15 -31.80 -0.59
C ASP A 420 -16.15 -31.55 -1.73
N GLY A 421 -14.93 -32.05 -1.54
CA GLY A 421 -13.82 -31.96 -2.49
C GLY A 421 -13.61 -33.23 -3.30
N VAL A 422 -12.60 -33.19 -4.16
CA VAL A 422 -12.05 -34.36 -4.86
C VAL A 422 -11.18 -35.19 -3.90
N LEU A 423 -10.43 -34.52 -3.01
CA LEU A 423 -9.50 -35.13 -2.06
C LEU A 423 -9.90 -34.80 -0.61
N GLY A 424 -11.09 -35.23 -0.22
CA GLY A 424 -11.66 -34.93 1.10
C GLY A 424 -12.56 -33.71 1.03
N GLY A 425 -12.13 -32.58 1.59
CA GLY A 425 -12.87 -31.32 1.59
C GLY A 425 -12.31 -30.31 0.61
N ALA A 426 -13.07 -29.25 0.36
CA ALA A 426 -12.73 -28.11 -0.49
C ALA A 426 -13.28 -26.82 0.12
N LEU A 427 -12.94 -25.66 -0.44
CA LEU A 427 -13.60 -24.40 -0.12
C LEU A 427 -14.50 -23.93 -1.27
N ALA A 428 -15.73 -23.54 -0.92
CA ALA A 428 -16.67 -22.87 -1.79
C ALA A 428 -16.54 -21.34 -1.63
N PHE A 429 -16.61 -20.65 -2.77
CA PHE A 429 -16.49 -19.21 -2.95
C PHE A 429 -17.77 -18.68 -3.59
N ASP A 430 -18.31 -17.59 -3.05
CA ASP A 430 -19.61 -17.04 -3.42
C ASP A 430 -19.59 -16.06 -4.62
N GLY A 431 -18.41 -15.55 -4.98
CA GLY A 431 -18.23 -14.55 -6.04
C GLY A 431 -18.39 -13.10 -5.59
N THR A 432 -18.49 -12.85 -4.29
CA THR A 432 -18.67 -11.50 -3.73
C THR A 432 -17.40 -10.99 -3.07
N ASP A 433 -16.91 -11.70 -2.05
CA ASP A 433 -15.76 -11.29 -1.24
C ASP A 433 -14.88 -12.44 -0.72
N ASP A 434 -15.27 -13.70 -1.01
CA ASP A 434 -14.55 -14.90 -0.61
C ASP A 434 -13.16 -15.02 -1.24
N ALA A 435 -12.15 -15.29 -0.41
CA ALA A 435 -10.77 -15.48 -0.86
C ALA A 435 -9.95 -16.33 0.12
N VAL A 436 -8.92 -17.00 -0.38
CA VAL A 436 -7.81 -17.46 0.47
C VAL A 436 -6.56 -16.67 0.14
N ARG A 437 -5.96 -16.03 1.14
CA ARG A 437 -4.76 -15.19 0.98
C ARG A 437 -3.61 -15.73 1.80
N LEU A 438 -2.48 -15.94 1.14
CA LEU A 438 -1.28 -16.38 1.84
C LEU A 438 -0.50 -15.21 2.42
N PRO A 439 0.06 -15.37 3.64
CA PRO A 439 1.12 -14.49 4.10
C PRO A 439 2.36 -14.70 3.24
N TYR A 440 3.05 -13.61 2.94
CA TYR A 440 4.26 -13.67 2.12
C TYR A 440 5.36 -14.53 2.73
N ARG A 441 6.03 -15.28 1.85
CA ARG A 441 7.27 -16.01 2.10
C ARG A 441 8.13 -15.96 0.83
N ALA A 442 9.45 -15.79 0.99
CA ALA A 442 10.37 -15.68 -0.14
C ALA A 442 10.30 -16.87 -1.13
N ARG A 443 9.95 -18.07 -0.67
CA ARG A 443 9.79 -19.27 -1.53
C ARG A 443 8.59 -19.20 -2.48
N LEU A 444 7.59 -18.36 -2.18
CA LEU A 444 6.44 -18.15 -3.06
C LEU A 444 6.82 -17.29 -4.28
N ALA A 445 7.84 -16.43 -4.14
CA ALA A 445 8.36 -15.60 -5.22
C ALA A 445 9.26 -16.42 -6.16
N LEU A 446 8.66 -17.01 -7.19
CA LEU A 446 9.29 -18.02 -8.07
C LEU A 446 10.47 -17.50 -8.92
N GLY A 447 10.65 -16.18 -9.02
CA GLY A 447 11.79 -15.59 -9.73
C GLY A 447 11.78 -15.89 -11.22
N THR A 448 12.96 -16.14 -11.79
CA THR A 448 13.14 -16.58 -13.20
C THR A 448 12.96 -18.09 -13.39
N GLY A 449 12.71 -18.83 -12.31
CA GLY A 449 12.68 -20.29 -12.32
C GLY A 449 11.46 -20.86 -13.07
N ASP A 450 11.63 -22.11 -13.49
CA ASP A 450 10.53 -22.97 -13.91
C ASP A 450 9.57 -23.24 -12.75
N PHE A 451 8.31 -23.53 -13.05
CA PHE A 451 7.30 -23.80 -12.03
C PHE A 451 6.17 -24.68 -12.52
N THR A 452 5.43 -25.22 -11.55
CA THR A 452 4.17 -25.93 -11.78
C THR A 452 3.16 -25.45 -10.74
N VAL A 453 1.95 -25.10 -11.17
CA VAL A 453 0.77 -24.80 -10.33
C VAL A 453 -0.29 -25.83 -10.67
N SER A 454 -0.89 -26.47 -9.66
CA SER A 454 -1.96 -27.45 -9.84
C SER A 454 -3.10 -27.17 -8.86
N LEU A 455 -4.34 -27.38 -9.30
CA LEU A 455 -5.53 -27.28 -8.45
C LEU A 455 -6.69 -28.06 -9.08
N HIS A 456 -7.66 -28.42 -8.24
CA HIS A 456 -8.98 -28.85 -8.69
C HIS A 456 -9.96 -27.68 -8.54
N PHE A 457 -10.89 -27.55 -9.50
CA PHE A 457 -11.90 -26.50 -9.47
C PHE A 457 -13.24 -27.01 -10.00
N ARG A 458 -14.32 -26.35 -9.57
CA ARG A 458 -15.64 -26.40 -10.21
C ARG A 458 -16.30 -25.04 -10.15
N TYR A 459 -17.03 -24.64 -11.18
CA TYR A 459 -17.79 -23.40 -11.19
C TYR A 459 -18.91 -23.45 -12.23
N THR A 460 -19.90 -22.57 -12.10
CA THR A 460 -21.07 -22.50 -13.01
C THR A 460 -21.35 -21.10 -13.53
N ALA A 461 -20.52 -20.12 -13.19
CA ALA A 461 -20.69 -18.75 -13.67
C ALA A 461 -20.68 -18.71 -15.21
N ALA A 462 -21.63 -18.01 -15.80
CA ALA A 462 -21.76 -17.85 -17.25
C ALA A 462 -21.02 -16.62 -17.79
N GLY A 463 -20.53 -15.74 -16.91
CA GLY A 463 -19.86 -14.50 -17.28
C GLY A 463 -18.87 -14.01 -16.21
N GLY A 464 -18.25 -12.86 -16.49
CA GLY A 464 -17.25 -12.26 -15.62
C GLY A 464 -15.90 -12.99 -15.64
N GLU A 465 -14.94 -12.44 -14.91
CA GLU A 465 -13.65 -13.08 -14.68
C GLU A 465 -13.74 -13.96 -13.43
N GLN A 466 -13.33 -15.22 -13.53
CA GLN A 466 -13.42 -16.22 -12.45
C GLN A 466 -12.01 -16.61 -11.97
N PRO A 467 -11.36 -15.82 -11.09
CA PRO A 467 -9.98 -16.05 -10.68
C PRO A 467 -9.85 -17.32 -9.83
N MET A 468 -9.01 -18.27 -10.26
CA MET A 468 -8.77 -19.50 -9.51
C MET A 468 -7.53 -19.37 -8.61
N VAL A 469 -6.41 -18.99 -9.22
CA VAL A 469 -5.14 -18.73 -8.53
C VAL A 469 -4.47 -17.52 -9.15
N TRP A 470 -3.94 -16.64 -8.31
CA TRP A 470 -3.22 -15.44 -8.70
C TRP A 470 -1.97 -15.28 -7.83
N MET A 471 -0.80 -15.19 -8.46
CA MET A 471 0.50 -15.03 -7.82
C MET A 471 1.20 -13.79 -8.38
N GLY A 472 1.73 -12.92 -7.52
CA GLY A 472 2.36 -11.66 -7.93
C GLY A 472 1.37 -10.51 -8.03
N GLY A 473 1.65 -9.55 -8.92
CA GLY A 473 0.92 -8.29 -9.01
C GLY A 473 -0.29 -8.33 -9.94
N VAL A 474 -0.76 -7.17 -10.37
CA VAL A 474 -1.93 -7.00 -11.24
C VAL A 474 -1.65 -5.88 -12.25
N GLY A 475 -2.53 -5.70 -13.25
CA GLY A 475 -2.33 -4.71 -14.32
C GLY A 475 -1.24 -5.14 -15.30
N ASP A 476 -0.85 -4.27 -16.23
CA ASP A 476 0.03 -4.62 -17.35
C ASP A 476 1.52 -4.40 -17.10
N GLY A 477 1.87 -3.71 -16.02
CA GLY A 477 3.25 -3.42 -15.66
C GLY A 477 3.88 -4.41 -14.68
N GLN A 478 3.09 -5.22 -13.98
CA GLN A 478 3.59 -6.02 -12.85
C GLN A 478 3.76 -7.50 -13.22
N PRO A 479 4.90 -8.13 -12.85
CA PRO A 479 5.06 -9.58 -12.95
C PRO A 479 3.99 -10.31 -12.15
N GLN A 480 3.38 -11.31 -12.80
CA GLN A 480 2.26 -12.07 -12.24
C GLN A 480 2.08 -13.40 -12.97
N VAL A 481 1.53 -14.39 -12.27
CA VAL A 481 1.08 -15.66 -12.82
C VAL A 481 -0.34 -15.91 -12.34
N TRP A 482 -1.27 -16.15 -13.26
CA TRP A 482 -2.63 -16.48 -12.86
C TRP A 482 -3.29 -17.48 -13.79
N LEU A 483 -4.32 -18.14 -13.26
CA LEU A 483 -5.27 -18.97 -13.99
C LEU A 483 -6.68 -18.52 -13.62
N ARG A 484 -7.53 -18.30 -14.63
CA ARG A 484 -8.92 -17.87 -14.45
C ARG A 484 -9.85 -18.46 -15.51
N GLY A 485 -11.13 -18.53 -15.16
CA GLY A 485 -12.21 -18.73 -16.12
C GLY A 485 -12.64 -17.42 -16.79
N GLU A 486 -12.92 -17.50 -18.08
CA GLU A 486 -13.52 -16.45 -18.90
C GLU A 486 -14.73 -17.05 -19.65
N PRO A 487 -15.80 -17.46 -18.94
CA PRO A 487 -16.92 -18.22 -19.52
C PRO A 487 -17.64 -17.47 -20.65
N GLY A 488 -17.71 -16.14 -20.60
CA GLY A 488 -18.25 -15.32 -21.70
C GLY A 488 -17.42 -15.38 -22.99
N ALA A 489 -16.16 -15.82 -22.91
CA ALA A 489 -15.28 -16.10 -24.05
C ALA A 489 -15.09 -17.60 -24.31
N GLY A 490 -15.85 -18.47 -23.63
CA GLY A 490 -15.82 -19.92 -23.81
C GLY A 490 -14.49 -20.59 -23.44
N ARG A 491 -13.71 -20.03 -22.49
CA ARG A 491 -12.35 -20.53 -22.21
C ARG A 491 -11.90 -20.41 -20.76
N LEU A 492 -10.93 -21.23 -20.38
CA LEU A 492 -9.98 -20.94 -19.32
C LEU A 492 -8.73 -20.29 -19.92
N ARG A 493 -8.11 -19.39 -19.17
CA ARG A 493 -6.89 -18.70 -19.59
C ARG A 493 -5.88 -18.69 -18.46
N ALA A 494 -4.64 -18.97 -18.80
CA ALA A 494 -3.50 -18.70 -17.95
C ALA A 494 -2.61 -17.62 -18.56
N LEU A 495 -2.06 -16.77 -17.71
CA LEU A 495 -1.13 -15.72 -18.08
C LEU A 495 0.09 -15.79 -17.19
N MET A 496 1.24 -15.56 -17.80
CA MET A 496 2.50 -15.32 -17.13
C MET A 496 3.09 -14.02 -17.66
N ARG A 497 3.28 -13.06 -16.77
CA ARG A 497 3.97 -11.80 -17.03
C ARG A 497 5.27 -11.77 -16.26
N VAL A 498 6.33 -11.39 -16.95
CA VAL A 498 7.69 -11.39 -16.43
C VAL A 498 8.32 -10.02 -16.55
N ARG A 499 9.31 -9.73 -15.69
CA ARG A 499 10.21 -8.59 -15.80
C ARG A 499 11.66 -9.03 -15.96
N GLU A 500 12.33 -8.45 -16.95
CA GLU A 500 13.78 -8.55 -17.16
C GLU A 500 14.41 -7.16 -17.02
N GLY A 501 15.52 -7.06 -16.29
CA GLY A 501 16.11 -5.75 -15.99
C GLY A 501 15.13 -4.85 -15.20
N ALA A 502 15.39 -3.54 -15.25
CA ALA A 502 14.58 -2.55 -14.54
C ALA A 502 13.19 -2.35 -15.18
N THR A 503 13.07 -2.43 -16.52
CA THR A 503 11.88 -1.94 -17.24
C THR A 503 11.24 -2.92 -18.23
N SER A 504 11.93 -3.98 -18.67
CA SER A 504 11.43 -4.84 -19.75
C SER A 504 10.35 -5.79 -19.23
N VAL A 505 9.11 -5.62 -19.67
CA VAL A 505 7.96 -6.46 -19.31
C VAL A 505 7.51 -7.27 -20.52
N ARG A 506 7.34 -8.58 -20.34
CA ARG A 506 6.86 -9.50 -21.39
C ARG A 506 5.75 -10.38 -20.86
N THR A 507 4.89 -10.86 -21.76
CA THR A 507 3.73 -11.68 -21.39
C THR A 507 3.64 -12.91 -22.29
N ALA A 508 3.42 -14.07 -21.70
CA ALA A 508 2.99 -15.28 -22.39
C ALA A 508 1.60 -15.69 -21.88
N THR A 509 0.74 -16.18 -22.77
CA THR A 509 -0.61 -16.63 -22.40
C THR A 509 -0.98 -17.90 -23.14
N VAL A 510 -1.77 -18.73 -22.48
CA VAL A 510 -2.40 -19.92 -23.06
C VAL A 510 -3.88 -19.92 -22.71
N ALA A 511 -4.71 -20.43 -23.62
CA ALA A 511 -6.15 -20.53 -23.41
C ALA A 511 -6.69 -21.85 -23.96
N THR A 512 -7.65 -22.43 -23.24
CA THR A 512 -8.36 -23.64 -23.68
C THR A 512 -9.43 -23.30 -24.72
N ALA A 513 -9.98 -24.34 -25.36
CA ALA A 513 -11.12 -24.21 -26.27
C ALA A 513 -12.49 -24.21 -25.57
N ASP A 514 -12.52 -24.62 -24.29
CA ASP A 514 -13.74 -24.75 -23.48
C ASP A 514 -13.60 -23.99 -22.16
N ALA A 515 -14.72 -23.55 -21.60
CA ALA A 515 -14.77 -22.81 -20.33
C ALA A 515 -14.69 -23.71 -19.09
N TYR A 516 -15.08 -24.99 -19.17
CA TYR A 516 -15.13 -25.90 -18.02
C TYR A 516 -16.00 -25.37 -16.86
N ASN A 517 -17.09 -24.67 -17.19
CA ASN A 517 -18.05 -24.07 -16.24
C ASN A 517 -19.34 -24.90 -16.11
N ASP A 518 -19.22 -26.23 -16.19
CA ASP A 518 -20.35 -27.18 -16.18
C ASP A 518 -20.74 -27.65 -14.76
N GLY A 519 -20.11 -27.10 -13.72
CA GLY A 519 -20.32 -27.46 -12.32
C GLY A 519 -19.64 -28.76 -11.87
N ARG A 520 -18.91 -29.45 -12.75
CA ARG A 520 -18.14 -30.65 -12.41
C ARG A 520 -16.75 -30.28 -11.91
N TRP A 521 -16.12 -31.20 -11.18
CA TRP A 521 -14.72 -31.08 -10.78
C TRP A 521 -13.82 -31.34 -11.98
N HIS A 522 -12.89 -30.41 -12.21
CA HIS A 522 -11.87 -30.48 -13.23
C HIS A 522 -10.49 -30.30 -12.59
N HIS A 523 -9.46 -30.88 -13.19
CA HIS A 523 -8.07 -30.75 -12.74
C HIS A 523 -7.28 -29.85 -13.69
N ALA A 524 -6.76 -28.73 -13.18
CA ALA A 524 -5.92 -27.82 -13.95
C ALA A 524 -4.46 -27.89 -13.51
N VAL A 525 -3.56 -27.80 -14.49
CA VAL A 525 -2.11 -27.68 -14.29
C VAL A 525 -1.53 -26.61 -15.20
N LEU A 526 -0.95 -25.57 -14.61
CA LEU A 526 -0.17 -24.55 -15.29
C LEU A 526 1.32 -24.78 -15.06
N ARG A 527 2.11 -24.83 -16.13
CA ARG A 527 3.54 -25.14 -16.06
C ARG A 527 4.37 -24.20 -16.93
N ARG A 528 5.44 -23.67 -16.36
CA ARG A 528 6.57 -23.09 -17.09
C ARG A 528 7.72 -24.10 -17.09
N GLY A 529 8.19 -24.48 -18.28
CA GLY A 529 9.39 -25.31 -18.42
C GLY A 529 9.65 -25.78 -19.84
N ALA A 530 10.90 -26.13 -20.11
CA ALA A 530 11.37 -26.50 -21.46
C ALA A 530 11.03 -25.44 -22.53
N GLY A 531 11.14 -24.16 -22.18
CA GLY A 531 10.87 -23.03 -23.08
C GLY A 531 9.39 -22.83 -23.43
N ARG A 532 8.46 -23.42 -22.67
CA ARG A 532 7.01 -23.33 -22.91
C ARG A 532 6.23 -22.96 -21.66
N LEU A 533 5.14 -22.22 -21.87
CA LEU A 533 4.03 -22.12 -20.93
C LEU A 533 2.94 -23.11 -21.36
N THR A 534 2.50 -23.97 -20.46
CA THR A 534 1.52 -25.03 -20.72
C THR A 534 0.36 -24.94 -19.74
N LEU A 535 -0.87 -24.99 -20.22
CA LEU A 535 -2.07 -25.21 -19.40
C LEU A 535 -2.70 -26.54 -19.81
N ALA A 536 -2.83 -27.47 -18.88
CA ALA A 536 -3.53 -28.73 -19.07
C ALA A 536 -4.78 -28.77 -18.20
N VAL A 537 -5.90 -29.20 -18.78
CA VAL A 537 -7.18 -29.40 -18.08
C VAL A 537 -7.68 -30.79 -18.40
N ASP A 538 -7.92 -31.62 -17.38
CA ASP A 538 -8.31 -33.02 -17.49
C ASP A 538 -7.41 -33.84 -18.45
N GLY A 539 -6.13 -33.49 -18.48
CA GLY A 539 -5.11 -34.11 -19.32
C GLY A 539 -5.00 -33.59 -20.75
N ARG A 540 -5.87 -32.66 -21.19
CA ARG A 540 -5.77 -31.98 -22.49
C ARG A 540 -4.93 -30.72 -22.34
N ALA A 541 -3.82 -30.62 -23.07
CA ALA A 541 -2.86 -29.52 -22.93
C ALA A 541 -2.92 -28.53 -24.10
N VAL A 542 -2.77 -27.24 -23.77
CA VAL A 542 -2.49 -26.14 -24.70
C VAL A 542 -1.17 -25.48 -24.31
N THR A 543 -0.37 -25.09 -25.30
CA THR A 543 0.99 -24.56 -25.07
C THR A 543 1.26 -23.30 -25.86
N ALA A 544 2.07 -22.41 -25.29
CA ALA A 544 2.68 -21.27 -25.96
C ALA A 544 4.18 -21.23 -25.65
N ALA A 545 4.94 -20.47 -26.43
CA ALA A 545 6.34 -20.17 -26.11
C ALA A 545 6.44 -19.42 -24.77
N ASP A 546 7.47 -19.74 -23.98
CA ASP A 546 7.86 -18.97 -22.80
C ASP A 546 8.45 -17.61 -23.20
N VAL A 547 8.49 -16.67 -22.25
CA VAL A 547 9.18 -15.38 -22.33
C VAL A 547 10.23 -15.26 -21.22
N PRO A 548 11.45 -14.77 -21.51
CA PRO A 548 12.50 -14.68 -20.49
C PRO A 548 12.15 -13.64 -19.42
N GLY A 549 12.58 -13.86 -18.17
CA GLY A 549 12.42 -12.91 -17.08
C GLY A 549 11.77 -13.51 -15.82
N SER A 550 11.71 -12.69 -14.77
CA SER A 550 11.21 -13.08 -13.45
C SER A 550 9.71 -12.81 -13.32
N VAL A 551 8.95 -13.78 -12.79
CA VAL A 551 7.51 -13.64 -12.51
C VAL A 551 7.19 -12.93 -11.19
N SER A 552 8.20 -12.62 -10.39
CA SER A 552 8.02 -12.02 -9.05
C SER A 552 8.88 -10.79 -8.81
N ARG A 553 9.79 -10.42 -9.71
CA ARG A 553 10.68 -9.25 -9.52
C ARG A 553 9.86 -7.96 -9.37
N THR A 554 10.19 -7.14 -8.36
CA THR A 554 9.62 -5.79 -8.15
C THR A 554 8.08 -5.77 -8.20
N SER A 555 7.45 -6.85 -7.70
CA SER A 555 6.00 -7.07 -7.85
C SER A 555 5.30 -6.98 -6.50
N PRO A 556 4.06 -6.46 -6.43
CA PRO A 556 3.17 -6.64 -5.27
C PRO A 556 2.90 -8.10 -5.09
N PHE A 557 3.73 -8.77 -4.31
CA PHE A 557 3.70 -10.22 -4.29
C PHE A 557 2.68 -10.73 -3.28
N GLY A 558 1.51 -11.10 -3.79
CA GLY A 558 0.53 -11.92 -3.08
C GLY A 558 0.36 -13.28 -3.73
N VAL A 559 -0.14 -14.25 -2.97
CA VAL A 559 -0.78 -15.45 -3.53
C VAL A 559 -2.22 -15.50 -3.04
N HIS A 560 -3.15 -15.42 -3.98
CA HIS A 560 -4.59 -15.32 -3.75
C HIS A 560 -5.29 -16.46 -4.49
N ILE A 561 -6.19 -17.15 -3.80
CA ILE A 561 -7.04 -18.21 -4.34
C ILE A 561 -8.47 -17.72 -4.32
N GLY A 562 -9.19 -17.90 -5.43
CA GLY A 562 -10.57 -17.43 -5.58
C GLY A 562 -10.72 -15.92 -5.79
N GLN A 563 -9.61 -15.16 -5.86
CA GLN A 563 -9.64 -13.69 -5.93
C GLN A 563 -8.52 -13.12 -6.80
N ARG A 564 -8.78 -11.99 -7.47
CA ARG A 564 -7.73 -11.10 -7.98
C ARG A 564 -7.03 -10.35 -6.84
N VAL A 565 -5.75 -10.03 -7.02
CA VAL A 565 -4.96 -9.33 -5.97
C VAL A 565 -5.48 -7.91 -5.66
N ASP A 566 -6.15 -7.25 -6.62
CA ASP A 566 -6.84 -5.96 -6.41
C ASP A 566 -8.24 -6.08 -5.79
N GLY A 567 -8.72 -7.30 -5.52
CA GLY A 567 -10.04 -7.56 -4.96
C GLY A 567 -11.21 -7.13 -5.83
N ARG A 568 -11.04 -7.06 -7.16
CA ARG A 568 -12.10 -6.62 -8.10
C ARG A 568 -12.83 -7.75 -8.82
N ALA A 569 -12.36 -8.98 -8.70
CA ALA A 569 -13.08 -10.16 -9.17
C ALA A 569 -12.87 -11.30 -8.18
N PHE A 570 -13.89 -12.13 -8.07
CA PHE A 570 -14.02 -13.23 -7.14
C PHE A 570 -14.62 -14.43 -7.87
N LEU A 571 -14.24 -15.62 -7.44
CA LEU A 571 -14.76 -16.86 -7.99
C LEU A 571 -16.15 -17.16 -7.41
N THR A 572 -17.10 -17.51 -8.26
CA THR A 572 -18.33 -18.23 -7.86
C THR A 572 -18.16 -19.72 -8.16
N GLY A 573 -17.73 -20.51 -7.19
CA GLY A 573 -17.36 -21.91 -7.41
C GLY A 573 -16.72 -22.58 -6.21
N ALA A 574 -15.92 -23.63 -6.42
CA ALA A 574 -15.12 -24.26 -5.38
C ALA A 574 -13.73 -24.64 -5.90
N ILE A 575 -12.75 -24.63 -5.00
CA ILE A 575 -11.35 -25.02 -5.26
C ILE A 575 -10.89 -26.02 -4.22
N ASP A 576 -10.12 -27.01 -4.66
CA ASP A 576 -9.53 -28.07 -3.85
C ASP A 576 -8.05 -28.29 -4.25
N ASP A 577 -7.24 -28.71 -3.29
CA ASP A 577 -5.85 -29.18 -3.43
C ASP A 577 -4.95 -28.30 -4.30
N VAL A 578 -4.77 -27.03 -3.90
CA VAL A 578 -3.86 -26.10 -4.59
C VAL A 578 -2.42 -26.42 -4.23
N ARG A 579 -1.58 -26.66 -5.24
CA ARG A 579 -0.15 -26.95 -5.07
C ARG A 579 0.70 -26.11 -6.01
N VAL A 580 1.85 -25.66 -5.52
CA VAL A 580 2.87 -24.97 -6.33
C VAL A 580 4.24 -25.55 -6.08
N TRP A 581 4.98 -25.77 -7.15
CA TRP A 581 6.38 -26.18 -7.15
C TRP A 581 7.23 -25.15 -7.88
N ASN A 582 8.43 -24.90 -7.38
CA ASN A 582 9.46 -24.07 -8.02
C ASN A 582 10.29 -24.87 -9.06
N ARG A 583 9.64 -25.80 -9.75
CA ARG A 583 10.21 -26.61 -10.83
C ARG A 583 9.13 -27.06 -11.80
N ALA A 584 9.53 -27.36 -13.03
CA ALA A 584 8.67 -27.95 -14.04
C ALA A 584 8.50 -29.46 -13.79
N LEU A 585 7.29 -29.94 -13.44
CA LEU A 585 7.02 -31.37 -13.25
C LEU A 585 6.85 -32.07 -14.60
N ALA A 586 7.30 -33.33 -14.71
CA ALA A 586 7.10 -34.15 -15.92
C ALA A 586 5.68 -34.73 -15.99
N ASP A 587 5.15 -35.19 -14.85
CA ASP A 587 3.75 -35.58 -14.68
C ASP A 587 3.21 -34.98 -13.36
N PRO A 588 2.26 -34.05 -13.41
CA PRO A 588 1.66 -33.46 -12.21
C PRO A 588 0.71 -34.42 -11.46
N ARG A 589 0.31 -35.56 -12.06
CA ARG A 589 -0.60 -36.55 -11.44
C ARG A 589 0.10 -37.63 -10.61
N THR A 590 1.43 -37.70 -10.64
CA THR A 590 2.19 -38.64 -9.82
C THR A 590 1.97 -38.33 -8.32
N PRO A 591 1.79 -39.32 -7.43
CA PRO A 591 1.58 -39.06 -6.00
C PRO A 591 2.85 -38.45 -5.37
N TRP A 592 2.75 -37.18 -4.96
CA TRP A 592 3.87 -36.41 -4.40
C TRP A 592 3.78 -36.26 -2.88
N SER A 593 4.94 -36.26 -2.21
CA SER A 593 5.05 -35.95 -0.79
C SER A 593 4.94 -34.44 -0.53
N ALA A 594 4.48 -34.06 0.67
CA ALA A 594 4.40 -32.69 1.17
C ALA A 594 5.72 -31.88 1.06
N GLN A 595 6.86 -32.58 0.99
CA GLN A 595 8.19 -32.02 1.20
C GLN A 595 8.74 -31.27 -0.03
N ASP A 596 8.16 -31.45 -1.21
CA ASP A 596 8.70 -30.90 -2.47
C ASP A 596 8.00 -29.61 -2.96
N ALA A 597 6.84 -29.25 -2.40
CA ALA A 597 6.08 -28.09 -2.83
C ALA A 597 6.49 -26.81 -2.08
N VAL A 598 6.38 -25.66 -2.75
CA VAL A 598 6.51 -24.34 -2.11
C VAL A 598 5.17 -23.82 -1.56
N LEU A 599 4.07 -24.41 -2.02
CA LEU A 599 2.71 -24.19 -1.52
C LEU A 599 1.93 -25.50 -1.60
N TRP A 600 1.21 -25.84 -0.53
CA TRP A 600 0.18 -26.86 -0.57
C TRP A 600 -1.00 -26.48 0.33
N LEU A 601 -2.10 -26.05 -0.28
CA LEU A 601 -3.38 -25.82 0.38
C LEU A 601 -4.33 -26.96 0.03
N PRO A 602 -4.56 -27.93 0.94
CA PRO A 602 -5.58 -28.94 0.72
C PRO A 602 -6.99 -28.34 0.67
N LEU A 603 -7.21 -27.22 1.37
CA LEU A 603 -8.53 -26.57 1.49
C LEU A 603 -9.61 -27.46 2.13
N ASP A 604 -9.18 -28.48 2.88
CA ASP A 604 -10.04 -29.50 3.50
C ASP A 604 -10.56 -29.11 4.88
N ARG A 605 -10.09 -27.98 5.42
CA ARG A 605 -10.51 -27.45 6.73
C ARG A 605 -10.22 -25.96 6.90
N VAL A 606 -11.00 -25.31 7.75
CA VAL A 606 -10.83 -23.93 8.23
C VAL A 606 -10.75 -23.91 9.76
N GLY A 607 -9.63 -23.44 10.30
CA GLY A 607 -9.42 -23.18 11.72
C GLY A 607 -9.62 -21.71 12.09
N ARG A 608 -9.65 -21.41 13.38
CA ARG A 608 -9.59 -20.05 13.94
C ARG A 608 -8.40 -19.93 14.89
#